data_AF-A0A2H5WX50-F1
#
_entry.id   AF-A0A2H5WX50-F1
#
_cell.length_a   1.000
_cell.length_b   1.000
_cell.length_c   1.000
_cell.angle_alpha   90.00
_cell.angle_beta   90.00
_cell.angle_gamma   90.00
#
_symmetry.space_group_name_H-M   'P 1'
#
loop_
_entity.id
_entity.type
_entity.pdbx_description
1 polymer ?
#
loop_
_entity_poly.entity_id
_entity_poly.type
_entity_poly.pdbx_seq_one_letter_code
_entity_poly.pdbx_strand_id
1 'polypeptide(L)'
;MLDGLGHMRMLLAPDGQVAEVWSYDSWGNPIEREVNPAYGTVEQPFTWNGAYGYEWDCFANTNLYHVGAREYDPRTARWLQRGPF
;
A
#
# COMPACT_ATOMS: atom_id res chain seq x y z
N MET A 1 -10.63 3.44 -3.14
CA MET A 1 -10.48 4.46 -4.21
C MET A 1 -9.02 4.61 -4.55
N LEU A 2 -8.69 4.63 -5.84
CA LEU A 2 -7.33 4.79 -6.34
C LEU A 2 -7.16 6.17 -6.99
N ASP A 3 -5.95 6.74 -6.93
CA ASP A 3 -5.61 7.91 -7.74
C ASP A 3 -5.27 7.54 -9.19
N GLY A 4 -4.95 8.53 -10.02
CA GLY A 4 -4.59 8.32 -11.43
C GLY A 4 -3.29 7.54 -11.66
N LEU A 5 -2.50 7.31 -10.61
CA LEU A 5 -1.29 6.49 -10.63
C LEU A 5 -1.54 5.09 -10.04
N GLY A 6 -2.77 4.79 -9.59
CA GLY A 6 -3.12 3.48 -9.06
C GLY A 6 -2.78 3.27 -7.58
N HIS A 7 -2.46 4.34 -6.83
CA HIS A 7 -2.27 4.25 -5.38
C HIS A 7 -3.63 4.31 -4.66
N MET A 8 -3.84 3.46 -3.66
CA MET A 8 -5.01 3.59 -2.79
C MET A 8 -4.95 4.88 -1.98
N ARG A 9 -5.94 5.75 -2.14
CA ARG A 9 -6.05 6.99 -1.34
C ARG A 9 -7.07 6.90 -0.22
N MET A 10 -8.13 6.14 -0.45
CA MET A 10 -9.23 6.00 0.50
C MET A 10 -9.80 4.60 0.46
N LEU A 11 -10.13 4.06 1.63
CA LEU A 11 -10.91 2.85 1.78
C LEU A 11 -12.31 3.24 2.27
N LEU A 12 -13.34 2.71 1.61
CA LEU A 12 -14.71 2.91 2.02
C LEU A 12 -15.22 1.68 2.77
N ALA A 13 -15.97 1.92 3.84
CA ALA A 13 -16.77 0.90 4.50
C ALA A 13 -17.98 0.51 3.63
N PRO A 14 -18.63 -0.64 3.91
CA PRO A 14 -19.80 -1.10 3.14
C PRO A 14 -20.99 -0.12 3.13
N ASP A 15 -21.08 0.76 4.13
CA ASP A 15 -22.10 1.80 4.23
C ASP A 15 -21.73 3.09 3.48
N GLY A 16 -20.59 3.12 2.80
CA GLY A 16 -20.10 4.24 2.00
C GLY A 16 -19.32 5.30 2.79
N GLN A 17 -19.16 5.15 4.11
CA GLN A 17 -18.30 6.05 4.88
C GLN A 17 -16.82 5.78 4.61
N VAL A 18 -15.98 6.78 4.85
CA VAL A 18 -14.51 6.62 4.78
C VAL A 18 -14.05 5.83 6.00
N ALA A 19 -13.45 4.67 5.77
CA ALA A 19 -12.84 3.83 6.78
C ALA A 19 -11.38 4.25 7.03
N GLU A 20 -10.62 4.48 5.95
CA GLU A 20 -9.23 4.92 6.05
C GLU A 20 -8.84 5.88 4.92
N VAL A 21 -7.92 6.80 5.20
CA VAL A 21 -7.27 7.69 4.23
C VAL A 21 -5.76 7.49 4.28
N TRP A 22 -5.13 7.41 3.11
CA TRP A 22 -3.71 7.11 2.98
C TRP A 22 -2.97 8.13 2.11
N SER A 23 -1.77 8.52 2.57
CA SER A 23 -0.80 9.28 1.79
C SER A 23 0.57 8.61 1.81
N TYR A 24 1.32 8.78 0.72
CA TYR A 24 2.63 8.18 0.52
C TYR A 24 3.57 9.20 -0.09
N ASP A 25 4.87 9.00 0.11
CA ASP A 25 5.88 9.67 -0.68
C ASP A 25 5.98 9.08 -2.10
N SER A 26 6.88 9.63 -2.92
CA SER A 26 7.09 9.22 -4.31
C SER A 26 7.60 7.78 -4.46
N TRP A 27 8.07 7.14 -3.39
CA TRP A 27 8.68 5.81 -3.39
C TRP A 27 7.83 4.75 -2.70
N GLY A 28 6.67 5.12 -2.16
CA GLY A 28 5.73 4.21 -1.52
C GLY A 28 5.87 4.09 0.00
N ASN A 29 6.65 4.96 0.66
CA ASN A 29 6.62 5.01 2.12
C ASN A 29 5.32 5.71 2.57
N PRO A 30 4.53 5.12 3.48
CA PRO A 30 3.37 5.79 4.06
C PRO A 30 3.80 7.05 4.84
N ILE A 31 3.20 8.19 4.51
CA ILE A 31 3.38 9.45 5.25
C ILE A 31 2.28 9.57 6.31
N GLU A 32 1.04 9.27 5.92
CA GLU A 32 -0.13 9.35 6.80
C GLU A 32 -1.09 8.21 6.53
N ARG A 33 -1.64 7.66 7.61
CA ARG A 33 -2.76 6.73 7.62
C ARG A 33 -3.76 7.22 8.67
N GLU A 34 -4.85 7.80 8.20
CA GLU A 34 -5.97 8.16 9.06
C GLU A 34 -6.95 6.99 9.11
N VAL A 35 -7.29 6.55 10.32
CA VAL A 35 -8.23 5.44 10.55
C VAL A 35 -9.46 5.99 11.25
N ASN A 36 -10.62 5.77 10.65
CA ASN A 36 -11.88 6.11 11.29
C ASN A 36 -12.12 5.17 12.49
N PRO A 37 -12.23 5.71 13.72
CA PRO A 37 -12.34 4.89 14.93
C PRO A 37 -13.61 4.02 14.97
N ALA A 38 -14.63 4.31 14.16
CA ALA A 38 -15.84 3.50 14.05
C ALA A 38 -15.59 2.13 13.40
N TYR A 39 -14.57 2.01 12.54
CA TYR A 39 -14.27 0.79 11.80
C TYR A 39 -12.94 0.14 12.23
N GLY A 40 -12.05 0.93 12.83
CA GLY A 40 -10.71 0.47 13.18
C GLY A 40 -9.85 0.18 11.95
N THR A 41 -8.70 -0.44 12.18
CA THR A 41 -7.73 -0.81 11.14
C THR A 41 -8.30 -1.95 10.29
N VAL A 42 -8.37 -1.75 8.98
CA VAL A 42 -8.76 -2.77 8.00
C VAL A 42 -7.51 -3.37 7.36
N GLU A 43 -7.50 -4.69 7.22
CA GLU A 43 -6.48 -5.37 6.41
C GLU A 43 -6.75 -5.13 4.93
N GLN A 44 -5.93 -4.27 4.33
CA GLN A 44 -5.96 -3.94 2.91
C GLN A 44 -4.52 -3.94 2.38
N PRO A 45 -4.07 -5.04 1.75
CA PRO A 45 -2.68 -5.17 1.31
C PRO A 45 -2.36 -4.32 0.06
N PHE A 46 -3.35 -3.96 -0.76
CA PHE A 46 -3.13 -3.21 -1.99
C PHE A 46 -3.16 -1.70 -1.71
N THR A 47 -1.99 -1.15 -1.37
CA THR A 47 -1.82 0.24 -0.95
C THR A 47 -1.22 1.10 -2.07
N TRP A 48 0.06 1.48 -1.97
CA TRP A 48 0.79 2.19 -3.03
C TRP A 48 0.96 1.27 -4.25
N ASN A 49 0.57 1.73 -5.44
CA ASN A 49 0.56 0.96 -6.68
C ASN A 49 -0.27 -0.32 -6.59
N GLY A 50 -1.25 -0.36 -5.69
CA GLY A 50 -2.14 -1.51 -5.50
C GLY A 50 -2.85 -1.94 -6.78
N ALA A 51 -3.13 -1.00 -7.70
CA ALA A 51 -3.68 -1.31 -9.03
C ALA A 51 -2.82 -2.29 -9.85
N TYR A 52 -1.51 -2.31 -9.58
CA TYR A 52 -0.51 -3.09 -10.31
C TYR A 52 -0.01 -4.31 -9.51
N GLY A 53 -0.70 -4.67 -8.42
CA GLY A 53 -0.36 -5.84 -7.61
C GLY A 53 0.81 -5.62 -6.65
N TYR A 54 1.05 -4.38 -6.22
CA TYR A 54 1.98 -4.09 -5.14
C TYR A 54 1.28 -4.36 -3.81
N GLU A 55 1.71 -5.44 -3.16
CA GLU A 55 1.13 -5.93 -1.93
C GLU A 55 2.00 -5.53 -0.73
N TRP A 56 1.49 -4.64 0.12
CA TRP A 56 2.20 -4.16 1.30
C TRP A 56 2.14 -5.16 2.45
N ASP A 57 3.31 -5.61 2.87
CA ASP A 57 3.55 -6.18 4.20
C ASP A 57 2.68 -7.39 4.60
N CYS A 58 2.18 -8.13 3.61
CA CYS A 58 1.27 -9.28 3.80
C CYS A 58 1.89 -10.47 4.54
N PHE A 59 3.22 -10.48 4.77
CA PHE A 59 3.94 -11.70 5.16
C PHE A 59 4.73 -11.66 6.48
N ALA A 60 5.14 -10.51 7.06
CA ALA A 60 5.90 -10.52 8.34
C ALA A 60 6.25 -9.15 8.97
N ASN A 61 5.53 -8.05 8.73
CA ASN A 61 5.96 -6.71 9.20
C ASN A 61 7.35 -6.29 8.65
N THR A 62 7.65 -6.67 7.40
CA THR A 62 8.93 -6.43 6.71
C THR A 62 9.09 -5.00 6.22
N ASN A 63 7.98 -4.26 6.09
CA ASN A 63 7.92 -2.95 5.43
C ASN A 63 8.40 -3.00 3.96
N LEU A 64 8.00 -4.05 3.24
CA LEU A 64 8.30 -4.26 1.83
C LEU A 64 7.00 -4.39 1.02
N TYR A 65 7.09 -4.06 -0.26
CA TYR A 65 6.07 -4.44 -1.24
C TYR A 65 6.45 -5.76 -1.90
N HIS A 66 5.53 -6.71 -1.87
CA HIS A 66 5.61 -7.96 -2.61
C HIS A 66 4.98 -7.75 -3.99
N VAL A 67 5.72 -8.07 -5.05
CA VAL A 67 5.29 -7.87 -6.44
C VAL A 67 5.64 -9.12 -7.23
N GLY A 68 4.69 -10.06 -7.27
CA GLY A 68 4.92 -11.38 -7.86
C GLY A 68 6.09 -12.10 -7.17
N ALA A 69 7.18 -12.34 -7.90
CA ALA A 69 8.37 -13.03 -7.40
C ALA A 69 9.48 -12.09 -6.90
N ARG A 70 9.19 -10.80 -6.70
CA ARG A 70 10.17 -9.79 -6.28
C ARG A 70 9.67 -9.01 -5.07
N GLU A 71 10.62 -8.49 -4.29
CA GLU A 71 10.34 -7.54 -3.22
C GLU A 71 10.96 -6.17 -3.54
N TYR A 72 10.20 -5.12 -3.25
CA TYR A 72 10.60 -3.73 -3.38
C TYR A 72 10.63 -3.07 -2.01
N ASP A 73 11.76 -2.42 -1.69
CA ASP A 73 11.95 -1.64 -0.47
C ASP A 73 11.77 -0.15 -0.76
N PRO A 74 10.67 0.48 -0.27
CA PRO A 74 10.41 1.89 -0.52
C PRO A 74 11.38 2.81 0.24
N ARG A 75 12.02 2.35 1.32
CA ARG A 75 12.95 3.14 2.14
C ARG A 75 14.26 3.40 1.41
N THR A 76 14.65 2.46 0.54
CA THR A 76 15.84 2.58 -0.30
C THR A 76 15.51 2.82 -1.76
N ALA A 77 14.22 2.84 -2.12
CA ALA A 77 13.70 2.95 -3.47
C ALA A 77 14.28 1.90 -4.44
N ARG A 78 14.41 0.64 -3.98
CA ARG A 78 15.11 -0.43 -4.72
C ARG A 78 14.38 -1.76 -4.64
N TRP A 79 14.52 -2.53 -5.71
CA TRP A 79 14.24 -3.96 -5.70
C TRP A 79 15.33 -4.72 -4.94
N LEU A 80 14.95 -5.70 -4.13
CA LEU A 80 15.90 -6.52 -3.38
C LEU A 80 16.59 -7.56 -4.26
N GLN A 81 15.88 -8.09 -5.26
CA GLN A 81 16.45 -8.96 -6.28
C GLN A 81 16.90 -8.17 -7.51
N ARG A 82 17.99 -8.63 -8.14
CA ARG A 82 18.35 -8.19 -9.50
C ARG A 82 17.23 -8.52 -10.48
N GLY A 83 17.03 -7.65 -11.46
CA GLY A 83 16.02 -7.89 -12.50
C GLY A 83 16.32 -9.17 -13.27
N PRO A 84 15.29 -9.89 -13.75
CA PRO A 84 15.51 -10.94 -14.73
C PRO A 84 16.12 -10.30 -15.99
N PHE A 85 17.15 -10.96 -16.53
CA PHE A 85 17.80 -10.57 -17.78
C PHE A 85 16.82 -10.70 -18.95
#